data_AF-A0A0C3D5M1-F1
#
_entry.id   AF-A0A0C3D5M1-F1
#
_cell.length_a   1.000
_cell.length_b   1.000
_cell.length_c   1.000
_cell.angle_alpha   90.00
_cell.angle_beta   90.00
_cell.angle_gamma   90.00
#
_symmetry.space_group_name_H-M   'P 1'
#
loop_
_entity.id
_entity.type
_entity.pdbx_description
1 polymer ?
#
loop_
_entity_poly.entity_id
_entity_poly.type
_entity_poly.pdbx_seq_one_letter_code
_entity_poly.pdbx_strand_id
1 'polypeptide(L)'
;MPILDVFVERFIDAFAPDERDDCGTSSAIREAGSVMMFSPLLTMAFRAVSIAYFGQSTDSPRIMSQGYKIYCQTLNHLQRSLWDPRESRTEGVFATVILLMAYESLQHTSERALISHCMSALKLIEFRNPWNHMFGIEHLCFTELLPYWVATALVMRKPTFLARKEWKTVPWSAKGRTKDIMELLLEQVVDLPAVLWRHDRYIIALQTPSTLPSERYLLLSRIWSAVSRVEASLRRWKRDWADAYIFGRPSEVEYQGAGGFPVFQYLDPITQRIITPRTIIYPDPQLARTLCMYYAAMLMLSSVDTRPVGAITAAERLEFAHLICRSMEYYIRTVPGNMINRMAFPLRVAYDSLPERSLERRYIEEVFRLVARRNALRAWGKYIPDISPKV
;
A
#
# COMPACT_ATOMS: atom_id res chain seq x y z
N MET A 1 6.20 -5.93 -35.32
CA MET A 1 6.48 -5.40 -33.98
C MET A 1 7.66 -6.17 -33.39
N PRO A 2 8.75 -5.52 -33.00
CA PRO A 2 9.85 -6.16 -32.27
C PRO A 2 9.35 -6.97 -31.07
N ILE A 3 9.93 -8.14 -30.80
CA ILE A 3 9.49 -9.04 -29.71
C ILE A 3 9.45 -8.36 -28.33
N LEU A 4 10.31 -7.36 -28.14
CA LEU A 4 10.39 -6.59 -26.91
C LEU A 4 9.16 -5.71 -26.69
N ASP A 5 8.61 -5.12 -27.76
CA ASP A 5 7.46 -4.21 -27.64
C ASP A 5 6.22 -5.00 -27.20
N VAL A 6 6.09 -6.26 -27.64
CA VAL A 6 5.05 -7.20 -27.16
C VAL A 6 5.20 -7.51 -25.67
N PHE A 7 6.44 -7.62 -25.16
CA PHE A 7 6.66 -7.84 -23.73
C PHE A 7 6.31 -6.60 -22.92
N VAL A 8 6.65 -5.40 -23.42
CA VAL A 8 6.31 -4.13 -22.78
C VAL A 8 4.81 -3.94 -22.73
N GLU A 9 4.10 -4.15 -23.83
CA GLU A 9 2.64 -4.06 -23.90
C GLU A 9 1.97 -5.01 -22.91
N ARG A 10 2.39 -6.29 -22.88
CA ARG A 10 1.89 -7.27 -21.90
C ARG A 10 2.14 -6.87 -20.45
N PHE A 11 3.29 -6.26 -20.16
CA PHE A 11 3.59 -5.75 -18.82
C PHE A 11 2.67 -4.57 -18.47
N ILE A 12 2.51 -3.61 -19.39
CA ILE A 12 1.62 -2.46 -19.19
C ILE A 12 0.19 -2.94 -18.95
N ASP A 13 -0.34 -3.86 -19.74
CA ASP A 13 -1.72 -4.36 -19.56
C ASP A 13 -1.93 -5.08 -18.23
N ALA A 14 -0.90 -5.76 -17.72
CA ALA A 14 -0.98 -6.46 -16.44
C ALA A 14 -0.92 -5.53 -15.21
N PHE A 15 -0.31 -4.36 -15.33
CA PHE A 15 -0.04 -3.41 -14.23
C PHE A 15 -0.82 -2.10 -14.32
N ALA A 16 -1.34 -1.80 -15.50
CA ALA A 16 -2.08 -0.59 -15.86
C ALA A 16 -3.23 -0.96 -16.82
N PRO A 17 -4.16 -1.85 -16.42
CA PRO A 17 -5.28 -2.24 -17.28
C PRO A 17 -6.12 -1.03 -17.68
N ASP A 18 -6.77 -1.09 -18.84
CA ASP A 18 -7.55 0.01 -19.39
C ASP A 18 -8.65 0.48 -18.43
N GLU A 19 -8.92 1.80 -18.43
CA GLU A 19 -9.86 2.50 -17.54
C GLU A 19 -11.33 2.06 -17.64
N ARG A 20 -11.65 1.09 -18.51
CA ARG A 20 -13.00 0.51 -18.62
C ARG A 20 -13.39 -0.33 -17.41
N ASP A 21 -12.43 -0.68 -16.57
CA ASP A 21 -12.68 -1.36 -15.30
C ASP A 21 -12.79 -0.30 -14.19
N ASP A 22 -13.93 -0.24 -13.49
CA ASP A 22 -14.25 0.63 -12.34
C ASP A 22 -13.30 0.44 -11.11
N CYS A 23 -12.12 -0.13 -11.30
CA CYS A 23 -11.15 -0.55 -10.30
C CYS A 23 -10.20 0.59 -9.82
N GLY A 24 -10.41 1.81 -10.32
CA GLY A 24 -9.60 2.99 -10.05
C GLY A 24 -8.37 3.09 -10.95
N THR A 25 -8.02 4.31 -11.35
CA THR A 25 -6.97 4.59 -12.35
C THR A 25 -5.64 3.93 -11.98
N SER A 26 -5.01 3.30 -12.97
CA SER A 26 -3.63 2.84 -12.94
C SER A 26 -3.00 3.23 -14.27
N SER A 27 -2.86 4.53 -14.48
CA SER A 27 -2.45 5.13 -15.76
C SER A 27 -0.97 5.48 -15.78
N ALA A 28 -0.32 5.63 -14.61
CA ALA A 28 1.06 6.12 -14.52
C ALA A 28 2.07 5.29 -15.33
N ILE A 29 1.97 3.95 -15.26
CA ILE A 29 2.85 3.04 -16.00
C ILE A 29 2.56 3.10 -17.51
N ARG A 30 1.29 3.22 -17.91
CA ARG A 30 0.88 3.32 -19.31
C ARG A 30 1.37 4.63 -19.94
N GLU A 31 1.16 5.74 -19.24
CA GLU A 31 1.67 7.05 -19.65
C GLU A 31 3.21 7.06 -19.71
N ALA A 32 3.89 6.49 -18.71
CA ALA A 32 5.36 6.33 -18.75
C ALA A 32 5.83 5.50 -19.95
N GLY A 33 5.05 4.48 -20.34
CA GLY A 33 5.30 3.67 -21.53
C GLY A 33 5.20 4.48 -22.82
N SER A 34 4.25 5.43 -22.91
CA SER A 34 4.07 6.27 -24.09
C SER A 34 5.27 7.20 -24.37
N VAL A 35 5.98 7.62 -23.33
CA VAL A 35 7.12 8.55 -23.43
C VAL A 35 8.49 7.88 -23.29
N MET A 36 8.53 6.55 -23.10
CA MET A 36 9.78 5.84 -22.78
C MET A 36 10.88 6.02 -23.83
N MET A 37 10.52 6.23 -25.10
CA MET A 37 11.46 6.43 -26.20
C MET A 37 12.33 7.69 -26.05
N PHE A 38 11.87 8.67 -25.26
CA PHE A 38 12.58 9.92 -25.02
C PHE A 38 13.57 9.84 -23.85
N SER A 39 13.59 8.72 -23.11
CA SER A 39 14.53 8.50 -22.01
C SER A 39 15.18 7.12 -22.12
N PRO A 40 16.49 7.05 -22.46
CA PRO A 40 17.21 5.79 -22.53
C PRO A 40 17.15 4.99 -21.22
N LEU A 41 17.21 5.69 -20.08
CA LEU A 41 17.13 5.07 -18.76
C LEU A 41 15.75 4.45 -18.51
N LEU A 42 14.68 5.16 -18.87
CA LEU A 42 13.30 4.66 -18.77
C LEU A 42 13.10 3.45 -19.68
N THR A 43 13.64 3.50 -20.91
CA THR A 43 13.65 2.36 -21.84
C THR A 43 14.34 1.13 -21.25
N MET A 44 15.48 1.31 -20.56
CA MET A 44 16.18 0.22 -19.88
C MET A 44 15.34 -0.39 -18.74
N ALA A 45 14.65 0.45 -17.94
CA ALA A 45 13.78 -0.02 -16.88
C ALA A 45 12.60 -0.85 -17.41
N PHE A 46 11.91 -0.36 -18.46
CA PHE A 46 10.85 -1.11 -19.13
C PHE A 46 11.34 -2.45 -19.69
N ARG A 47 12.54 -2.47 -20.30
CA ARG A 47 13.16 -3.73 -20.75
C ARG A 47 13.39 -4.70 -19.60
N ALA A 48 13.97 -4.23 -18.50
CA ALA A 48 14.24 -5.06 -17.33
C ALA A 48 12.97 -5.69 -16.77
N VAL A 49 11.95 -4.87 -16.50
CA VAL A 49 10.69 -5.34 -15.88
C VAL A 49 9.89 -6.23 -16.81
N SER A 50 9.80 -5.90 -18.10
CA SER A 50 9.01 -6.67 -19.07
C SER A 50 9.62 -8.05 -19.35
N ILE A 51 10.96 -8.13 -19.47
CA ILE A 51 11.66 -9.41 -19.63
C ILE A 51 11.52 -10.26 -18.36
N ALA A 52 11.66 -9.67 -17.18
CA ALA A 52 11.51 -10.39 -15.93
C ALA A 52 10.08 -10.91 -15.72
N TYR A 53 9.08 -10.07 -16.01
CA TYR A 53 7.66 -10.43 -15.98
C TYR A 53 7.35 -11.57 -16.96
N PHE A 54 7.81 -11.47 -18.21
CA PHE A 54 7.62 -12.53 -19.20
C PHE A 54 8.29 -13.83 -18.77
N GLY A 55 9.56 -13.77 -18.34
CA GLY A 55 10.30 -14.93 -17.85
C GLY A 55 9.57 -15.64 -16.71
N GLN A 56 9.00 -14.89 -15.77
CA GLN A 56 8.18 -15.42 -14.69
C GLN A 56 6.86 -16.05 -15.16
N SER A 57 6.17 -15.41 -16.12
CA SER A 57 4.92 -15.96 -16.69
C SER A 57 5.12 -17.27 -17.45
N THR A 58 6.32 -17.48 -18.00
CA THR A 58 6.71 -18.71 -18.73
C THR A 58 7.53 -19.70 -17.91
N ASP A 59 7.73 -19.42 -16.61
CA ASP A 59 8.62 -20.16 -15.71
C ASP A 59 10.00 -20.47 -16.32
N SER A 60 10.63 -19.45 -16.91
CA SER A 60 11.92 -19.55 -17.60
C SER A 60 13.04 -18.84 -16.83
N PRO A 61 13.86 -19.57 -16.04
CA PRO A 61 14.96 -18.99 -15.26
C PRO A 61 15.99 -18.24 -16.12
N ARG A 62 16.21 -18.70 -17.35
CA ARG A 62 17.14 -18.07 -18.30
C ARG A 62 16.68 -16.66 -18.67
N ILE A 63 15.38 -16.49 -18.96
CA ILE A 63 14.81 -15.18 -19.31
C ILE A 63 14.79 -14.28 -18.07
N MET A 64 14.41 -14.81 -16.91
CA MET A 64 14.46 -14.07 -15.64
C MET A 64 15.89 -13.56 -15.34
N SER A 65 16.92 -14.39 -15.53
CA SER A 65 18.32 -13.99 -15.36
C SER A 65 18.73 -12.86 -16.31
N GLN A 66 18.20 -12.85 -17.54
CA GLN A 66 18.44 -11.75 -18.47
C GLN A 66 17.78 -10.45 -18.01
N GLY A 67 16.54 -10.51 -17.54
CA GLY A 67 15.85 -9.37 -16.92
C GLY A 67 16.64 -8.81 -15.74
N TYR A 68 17.15 -9.68 -14.88
CA TYR A 68 17.98 -9.29 -13.73
C TYR A 68 19.30 -8.61 -14.12
N LYS A 69 19.99 -9.07 -15.17
CA LYS A 69 21.20 -8.41 -15.67
C LYS A 69 20.91 -6.96 -16.12
N ILE A 70 19.82 -6.77 -16.86
CA ILE A 70 19.41 -5.43 -17.33
C ILE A 70 18.96 -4.56 -16.15
N TYR A 71 18.28 -5.15 -15.17
CA TYR A 71 17.93 -4.47 -13.91
C TYR A 71 19.16 -3.92 -13.20
N CYS A 72 20.20 -4.74 -12.97
CA CYS A 72 21.45 -4.30 -12.35
C CYS A 72 22.16 -3.20 -13.16
N GLN A 73 22.18 -3.31 -14.49
CA GLN A 73 22.71 -2.25 -15.35
C GLN A 73 21.92 -0.95 -15.18
N THR A 74 20.59 -1.03 -15.18
CA THR A 74 19.69 0.12 -15.01
C THR A 74 19.93 0.82 -13.67
N LEU A 75 20.11 0.07 -12.58
CA LEU A 75 20.46 0.63 -11.26
C LEU A 75 21.77 1.42 -11.29
N ASN A 76 22.81 0.90 -11.96
CA ASN A 76 24.10 1.59 -12.09
C ASN A 76 23.98 2.90 -12.88
N HIS A 77 23.19 2.91 -13.95
CA HIS A 77 22.93 4.13 -14.72
C HIS A 77 22.08 5.13 -13.92
N LEU A 78 21.02 4.65 -13.26
CA LEU A 78 20.16 5.45 -12.40
C LEU A 78 20.97 6.14 -11.29
N GLN A 79 21.89 5.43 -10.64
CA GLN A 79 22.73 6.02 -9.60
C GLN A 79 23.53 7.23 -10.11
N ARG A 80 24.08 7.16 -11.33
CA ARG A 80 24.80 8.28 -11.96
C ARG A 80 23.87 9.46 -12.23
N SER A 81 22.68 9.20 -12.78
CA SER A 81 21.66 10.24 -13.01
C SER A 81 21.17 10.89 -11.72
N LEU A 82 21.11 10.14 -10.61
CA LEU A 82 20.73 10.69 -9.31
C LEU A 82 21.80 11.58 -8.67
N TRP A 83 23.09 11.41 -9.04
CA TRP A 83 24.16 12.29 -8.58
C TRP A 83 24.23 13.60 -9.35
N ASP A 84 23.61 13.68 -10.53
CA ASP A 84 23.49 14.92 -11.28
C ASP A 84 22.23 15.71 -10.82
N PRO A 85 22.37 16.95 -10.33
CA PRO A 85 21.24 17.74 -9.82
C PRO A 85 20.18 18.12 -10.87
N ARG A 86 20.53 18.09 -12.16
CA ARG A 86 19.60 18.36 -13.27
C ARG A 86 18.89 17.08 -13.68
N GLU A 87 19.64 16.01 -13.92
CA GLU A 87 19.09 14.72 -14.34
C GLU A 87 18.15 14.12 -13.28
N SER A 88 18.50 14.22 -11.99
CA SER A 88 17.66 13.78 -10.86
C SER A 88 16.27 14.47 -10.81
N ARG A 89 16.14 15.63 -11.48
CA ARG A 89 14.88 16.38 -11.61
C ARG A 89 14.14 16.10 -12.91
N THR A 90 14.60 15.20 -13.76
CA THR A 90 13.88 14.82 -14.98
C THR A 90 12.74 13.86 -14.68
N GLU A 91 11.69 13.93 -15.49
CA GLU A 91 10.55 13.01 -15.46
C GLU A 91 10.99 11.56 -15.71
N GLY A 92 11.91 11.34 -16.67
CA GLY A 92 12.42 10.02 -17.01
C GLY A 92 13.12 9.31 -15.85
N VAL A 93 13.91 10.02 -15.05
CA VAL A 93 14.54 9.46 -13.83
C VAL A 93 13.47 9.09 -12.80
N PHE A 94 12.48 9.95 -12.58
CA PHE A 94 11.41 9.65 -11.62
C PHE A 94 10.59 8.42 -12.06
N ALA A 95 10.13 8.38 -13.30
CA ALA A 95 9.42 7.23 -13.87
C ALA A 95 10.26 5.93 -13.83
N THR A 96 11.58 6.04 -14.04
CA THR A 96 12.50 4.90 -13.90
C THR A 96 12.45 4.35 -12.47
N VAL A 97 12.56 5.20 -11.44
CA VAL A 97 12.50 4.78 -10.03
C VAL A 97 11.18 4.05 -9.74
N ILE A 98 10.06 4.56 -10.25
CA ILE A 98 8.75 3.92 -10.08
C ILE A 98 8.68 2.54 -10.75
N LEU A 99 9.22 2.38 -11.96
CA LEU A 99 9.26 1.08 -12.63
C LEU A 99 10.19 0.08 -11.95
N LEU A 100 11.31 0.52 -11.39
CA LEU A 100 12.20 -0.38 -10.64
C LEU A 100 11.54 -0.84 -9.32
N MET A 101 10.66 -0.03 -8.73
CA MET A 101 9.81 -0.46 -7.63
C MET A 101 8.81 -1.54 -8.09
N ALA A 102 8.21 -1.40 -9.28
CA ALA A 102 7.36 -2.44 -9.87
C ALA A 102 8.15 -3.73 -10.15
N TYR A 103 9.41 -3.63 -10.62
CA TYR A 103 10.32 -4.76 -10.76
C TYR A 103 10.52 -5.49 -9.43
N GLU A 104 10.78 -4.78 -8.33
CA GLU A 104 10.95 -5.41 -7.02
C GLU A 104 9.68 -6.02 -6.47
N SER A 105 8.51 -5.45 -6.78
CA SER A 105 7.21 -6.05 -6.43
C SER A 105 6.92 -7.36 -7.17
N LEU A 106 7.63 -7.62 -8.27
CA LEU A 106 7.54 -8.85 -9.07
C LEU A 106 8.58 -9.88 -8.65
N GLN A 107 9.84 -9.45 -8.62
CA GLN A 107 11.00 -10.33 -8.53
C GLN A 107 11.49 -10.54 -7.11
N HIS A 108 11.27 -9.57 -6.22
CA HIS A 108 11.72 -9.59 -4.83
C HIS A 108 13.18 -10.03 -4.69
N THR A 109 14.10 -9.24 -5.24
CA THR A 109 15.51 -9.62 -5.29
C THR A 109 16.13 -9.78 -3.90
N SER A 110 15.59 -9.10 -2.89
CA SER A 110 15.86 -9.33 -1.47
C SER A 110 14.66 -8.92 -0.62
N GLU A 111 14.66 -9.39 0.64
CA GLU A 111 13.66 -9.05 1.68
C GLU A 111 13.42 -7.52 1.74
N ARG A 112 14.48 -6.72 1.84
CA ARG A 112 14.35 -5.26 2.01
C ARG A 112 14.28 -4.44 0.71
N ALA A 113 14.37 -5.08 -0.46
CA ALA A 113 14.53 -4.35 -1.73
C ALA A 113 13.36 -3.40 -2.01
N LEU A 114 12.13 -3.89 -1.87
CA LEU A 114 10.93 -3.09 -2.16
C LEU A 114 10.82 -1.88 -1.23
N ILE A 115 11.02 -2.06 0.07
CA ILE A 115 10.98 -0.97 1.05
C ILE A 115 12.11 0.03 0.81
N SER A 116 13.31 -0.46 0.46
CA SER A 116 14.44 0.41 0.10
C SER A 116 14.11 1.30 -1.11
N HIS A 117 13.47 0.72 -2.14
CA HIS A 117 12.98 1.48 -3.29
C HIS A 117 11.91 2.49 -2.90
N CYS A 118 10.89 2.10 -2.12
CA CYS A 118 9.86 3.03 -1.65
C CYS A 118 10.46 4.21 -0.85
N MET A 119 11.41 3.92 0.05
CA MET A 119 12.11 4.94 0.84
C MET A 119 12.98 5.85 -0.03
N SER A 120 13.61 5.31 -1.06
CA SER A 120 14.41 6.08 -2.02
C SER A 120 13.52 6.97 -2.90
N ALA A 121 12.38 6.45 -3.35
CA ALA A 121 11.36 7.20 -4.08
C ALA A 121 10.80 8.35 -3.22
N LEU A 122 10.47 8.10 -1.95
CA LEU A 122 10.04 9.15 -1.02
C LEU A 122 11.07 10.28 -0.88
N LYS A 123 12.36 9.96 -0.75
CA LYS A 123 13.42 10.98 -0.70
C LYS A 123 13.50 11.79 -2.00
N LEU A 124 13.36 11.12 -3.15
CA LEU A 124 13.37 11.78 -4.46
C LEU A 124 12.16 12.70 -4.61
N ILE A 125 10.96 12.24 -4.26
CA ILE A 125 9.73 13.05 -4.25
C ILE A 125 9.94 14.29 -3.37
N GLU A 126 10.42 14.13 -2.13
CA GLU A 126 10.66 15.27 -1.25
C GLU A 126 11.64 16.28 -1.87
N PHE A 127 12.74 15.79 -2.45
CA PHE A 127 13.74 16.62 -3.13
C PHE A 127 13.18 17.36 -4.35
N ARG A 128 12.28 16.72 -5.09
CA ARG A 128 11.60 17.30 -6.26
C ARG A 128 10.54 18.33 -5.88
N ASN A 129 10.17 18.47 -4.60
CA ASN A 129 9.19 19.42 -4.08
C ASN A 129 7.76 19.22 -4.66
N PRO A 130 6.70 19.73 -3.99
CA PRO A 130 5.34 19.36 -4.39
C PRO A 130 4.86 19.99 -5.71
N TRP A 131 5.50 21.05 -6.20
CA TRP A 131 5.11 21.72 -7.45
C TRP A 131 5.41 20.86 -8.68
N ASN A 132 6.42 20.00 -8.62
CA ASN A 132 6.74 19.07 -9.71
C ASN A 132 5.74 17.91 -9.79
N HIS A 133 4.82 17.77 -8.83
CA HIS A 133 3.80 16.71 -8.80
C HIS A 133 2.38 17.24 -9.08
N MET A 134 2.27 18.38 -9.75
CA MET A 134 0.98 19.01 -10.08
C MET A 134 0.35 18.51 -11.38
N PHE A 135 1.17 18.02 -12.32
CA PHE A 135 0.73 17.69 -13.68
C PHE A 135 1.42 16.44 -14.23
N GLY A 136 0.87 15.90 -15.32
CA GLY A 136 1.50 14.85 -16.12
C GLY A 136 1.79 13.55 -15.36
N ILE A 137 2.78 12.80 -15.86
CA ILE A 137 3.18 11.50 -15.31
C ILE A 137 3.67 11.64 -13.88
N GLU A 138 4.29 12.77 -13.54
CA GLU A 138 4.77 13.02 -12.18
C GLU A 138 3.64 13.09 -11.15
N HIS A 139 2.52 13.71 -11.53
CA HIS A 139 1.31 13.72 -10.72
C HIS A 139 0.73 12.32 -10.59
N LEU A 140 0.57 11.60 -11.71
CA LEU A 140 0.02 10.24 -11.71
C LEU A 140 0.84 9.29 -10.84
N CYS A 141 2.17 9.28 -11.03
CA CYS A 141 3.10 8.52 -10.19
C CYS A 141 3.01 8.91 -8.71
N PHE A 142 2.80 10.19 -8.40
CA PHE A 142 2.65 10.64 -7.02
C PHE A 142 1.33 10.17 -6.40
N THR A 143 0.20 10.42 -7.07
CA THR A 143 -1.14 10.17 -6.51
C THR A 143 -1.53 8.70 -6.53
N GLU A 144 -1.27 7.97 -7.63
CA GLU A 144 -1.65 6.56 -7.75
C GLU A 144 -0.86 5.69 -6.76
N LEU A 145 0.38 6.09 -6.44
CA LEU A 145 1.24 5.38 -5.51
C LEU A 145 1.22 5.94 -4.08
N LEU A 146 0.43 6.99 -3.82
CA LEU A 146 0.26 7.57 -2.49
C LEU A 146 -0.09 6.54 -1.40
N PRO A 147 -0.93 5.52 -1.64
CA PRO A 147 -1.14 4.44 -0.67
C PRO A 147 0.15 3.71 -0.28
N TYR A 148 1.06 3.47 -1.23
CA TYR A 148 2.35 2.79 -0.98
C TYR A 148 3.32 3.71 -0.22
N TRP A 149 3.32 5.00 -0.53
CA TRP A 149 4.13 6.00 0.17
C TRP A 149 3.73 6.11 1.64
N VAL A 150 2.43 6.20 1.91
CA VAL A 150 1.88 6.25 3.28
C VAL A 150 2.09 4.92 4.00
N ALA A 151 1.82 3.78 3.35
CA ALA A 151 2.09 2.46 3.90
C ALA A 151 3.56 2.28 4.29
N THR A 152 4.49 2.74 3.47
CA THR A 152 5.93 2.70 3.78
C THR A 152 6.25 3.51 5.04
N ALA A 153 5.70 4.72 5.19
CA ALA A 153 5.89 5.52 6.40
C ALA A 153 5.30 4.85 7.65
N LEU A 154 4.14 4.17 7.50
CA LEU A 154 3.49 3.40 8.56
C LEU A 154 4.33 2.20 8.99
N VAL A 155 4.78 1.36 8.05
CA VAL A 155 5.66 0.20 8.32
C VAL A 155 6.94 0.65 9.00
N MET A 156 7.56 1.72 8.50
CA MET A 156 8.78 2.27 9.07
C MET A 156 8.56 3.00 10.40
N ARG A 157 7.31 3.28 10.77
CA ARG A 157 6.90 4.05 11.96
C ARG A 157 7.69 5.35 12.09
N LYS A 158 7.81 6.08 10.97
CA LYS A 158 8.57 7.35 10.90
C LYS A 158 7.69 8.47 10.33
N PRO A 159 7.75 9.70 10.89
CA PRO A 159 7.09 10.84 10.30
C PRO A 159 7.53 11.03 8.84
N THR A 160 6.62 11.49 8.00
CA THR A 160 6.85 11.72 6.57
C THR A 160 6.52 13.16 6.18
N PHE A 161 7.23 13.69 5.18
CA PHE A 161 6.97 15.02 4.62
C PHE A 161 5.57 15.15 4.02
N LEU A 162 4.95 14.02 3.65
CA LEU A 162 3.58 13.96 3.13
C LEU A 162 2.54 14.51 4.12
N ALA A 163 2.87 14.58 5.42
CA ALA A 163 2.01 15.19 6.44
C ALA A 163 2.05 16.72 6.44
N ARG A 164 3.00 17.35 5.73
CA ARG A 164 3.10 18.83 5.66
C ARG A 164 1.99 19.39 4.78
N LYS A 165 1.55 20.62 5.09
CA LYS A 165 0.39 21.26 4.45
C LYS A 165 0.57 21.39 2.93
N GLU A 166 1.76 21.78 2.50
CA GLU A 166 2.09 21.94 1.08
C GLU A 166 1.95 20.62 0.31
N TRP A 167 2.31 19.49 0.91
CA TRP A 167 2.17 18.17 0.29
C TRP A 167 0.74 17.63 0.28
N LYS A 168 -0.14 18.14 1.15
CA LYS A 168 -1.59 17.86 1.14
C LYS A 168 -2.35 18.75 0.15
N THR A 169 -1.76 19.85 -0.33
CA THR A 169 -2.51 20.88 -1.08
C THR A 169 -1.96 21.13 -2.48
N VAL A 170 -0.66 21.40 -2.61
CA VAL A 170 -0.04 21.82 -3.87
C VAL A 170 -0.20 20.80 -5.00
N PRO A 171 -0.01 19.46 -4.80
CA PRO A 171 -0.17 18.50 -5.89
C PRO A 171 -1.57 18.46 -6.52
N TRP A 172 -2.60 18.93 -5.80
CA TRP A 172 -3.99 19.02 -6.27
C TRP A 172 -4.43 20.45 -6.59
N SER A 173 -3.50 21.40 -6.69
CA SER A 173 -3.84 22.81 -6.96
C SER A 173 -4.14 23.10 -8.44
N ALA A 174 -3.93 22.13 -9.32
CA ALA A 174 -4.33 22.21 -10.73
C ALA A 174 -5.87 22.31 -10.88
N LYS A 175 -6.34 23.20 -11.76
CA LYS A 175 -7.76 23.48 -11.95
C LYS A 175 -8.52 22.21 -12.40
N GLY A 176 -9.66 21.94 -11.77
CA GLY A 176 -10.58 20.86 -12.17
C GLY A 176 -10.28 19.49 -11.55
N ARG A 177 -9.23 19.36 -10.73
CA ARG A 177 -8.93 18.12 -10.00
C ARG A 177 -9.56 18.16 -8.61
N THR A 178 -10.31 17.11 -8.28
CA THR A 178 -10.80 16.84 -6.92
C THR A 178 -10.17 15.57 -6.40
N LYS A 179 -9.88 15.52 -5.09
CA LYS A 179 -9.37 14.31 -4.45
C LYS A 179 -10.42 13.21 -4.48
N ASP A 180 -9.97 12.00 -4.72
CA ASP A 180 -10.79 10.80 -4.56
C ASP A 180 -10.93 10.41 -3.07
N ILE A 181 -11.79 9.44 -2.79
CA ILE A 181 -12.07 8.98 -1.42
C ILE A 181 -10.83 8.41 -0.70
N MET A 182 -9.92 7.76 -1.42
CA MET A 182 -8.66 7.23 -0.88
C MET A 182 -7.68 8.37 -0.59
N GLU A 183 -7.52 9.32 -1.50
CA GLU A 183 -6.68 10.48 -1.29
C GLU A 183 -7.13 11.26 -0.05
N LEU A 184 -8.44 11.49 0.10
CA LEU A 184 -9.04 12.13 1.28
C LEU A 184 -8.77 11.34 2.58
N LEU A 185 -8.77 10.00 2.53
CA LEU A 185 -8.41 9.16 3.67
C LEU A 185 -6.93 9.33 4.03
N LEU A 186 -6.06 9.25 3.02
CA LEU A 186 -4.62 9.25 3.21
C LEU A 186 -4.11 10.58 3.77
N GLU A 187 -4.80 11.69 3.51
CA GLU A 187 -4.55 12.98 4.17
C GLU A 187 -4.66 12.93 5.70
N GLN A 188 -5.47 12.02 6.23
CA GLN A 188 -5.63 11.81 7.68
C GLN A 188 -4.66 10.73 8.17
N VAL A 189 -4.53 9.63 7.42
CA VAL A 189 -3.66 8.50 7.78
C VAL A 189 -2.19 8.92 7.84
N VAL A 190 -1.75 9.88 7.02
CA VAL A 190 -0.35 10.33 6.98
C VAL A 190 0.16 10.97 8.28
N ASP A 191 -0.73 11.34 9.21
CA ASP A 191 -0.35 11.84 10.53
C ASP A 191 -0.05 10.70 11.54
N LEU A 192 -0.55 9.48 11.27
CA LEU A 192 -0.37 8.30 12.12
C LEU A 192 1.10 7.87 12.30
N PRO A 193 1.97 7.82 11.26
CA PRO A 193 3.38 7.49 11.42
C PRO A 193 4.10 8.31 12.49
N ALA A 194 3.74 9.59 12.67
CA ALA A 194 4.32 10.44 13.71
C ALA A 194 3.84 10.07 15.12
N VAL A 195 2.62 9.54 15.26
CA VAL A 195 2.12 8.99 16.53
C VAL A 195 2.88 7.72 16.89
N LEU A 196 2.99 6.80 15.94
CA LEU A 196 3.72 5.54 16.09
C LEU A 196 5.19 5.78 16.49
N TRP A 197 5.85 6.74 15.85
CA TRP A 197 7.23 7.12 16.16
C TRP A 197 7.39 7.68 17.59
N ARG A 198 6.45 8.55 18.02
CA ARG A 198 6.48 9.10 19.39
C ARG A 198 6.27 8.00 20.42
N HIS A 199 5.41 7.04 20.14
CA HIS A 199 5.21 5.86 20.98
C HIS A 199 6.50 5.04 21.11
N ASP A 200 7.19 4.76 20.00
CA ASP A 200 8.46 4.01 20.05
C ASP A 200 9.52 4.73 20.90
N ARG A 201 9.61 6.06 20.77
CA ARG A 201 10.49 6.88 21.62
C ARG A 201 10.08 6.84 23.09
N TYR A 202 8.78 6.76 23.39
CA TYR A 202 8.29 6.60 24.75
C TYR A 202 8.70 5.25 25.35
N ILE A 203 8.56 4.16 24.59
CA ILE A 203 9.01 2.83 25.03
C ILE A 203 10.51 2.82 25.33
N ILE A 204 11.34 3.43 24.46
CA ILE A 204 12.79 3.57 24.70
C ILE A 204 13.06 4.40 25.98
N ALA A 205 12.32 5.49 26.20
CA ALA A 205 12.47 6.33 27.39
C ALA A 205 12.05 5.62 28.69
N LEU A 206 11.08 4.69 28.63
CA LEU A 206 10.73 3.84 29.79
C LEU A 206 11.88 2.93 30.21
N GLN A 207 12.65 2.43 29.23
CA GLN A 207 13.80 1.56 29.46
C GLN A 207 15.07 2.33 29.87
N THR A 208 15.07 3.66 29.72
CA THR A 208 16.23 4.51 30.04
C THR A 208 16.19 4.96 31.51
N PRO A 209 17.19 4.62 32.35
CA PRO A 209 17.19 4.95 33.78
C PRO A 209 17.21 6.46 34.10
N SER A 210 17.73 7.27 33.18
CA SER A 210 17.95 8.71 33.38
C SER A 210 16.72 9.58 33.12
N THR A 211 15.62 9.04 32.59
CA THR A 211 14.43 9.82 32.24
C THR A 211 13.54 10.05 33.47
N LEU A 212 13.24 11.30 33.78
CA LEU A 212 12.42 11.68 34.94
C LEU A 212 10.96 11.21 34.77
N PRO A 213 10.25 10.81 35.85
CA PRO A 213 8.84 10.43 35.79
C PRO A 213 7.91 11.49 35.17
N SER A 214 8.18 12.78 35.43
CA SER A 214 7.43 13.90 34.88
C SER A 214 7.56 14.00 33.35
N GLU A 215 8.75 13.73 32.80
CA GLU A 215 9.00 13.71 31.36
C GLU A 215 8.25 12.57 30.67
N ARG A 216 8.19 11.39 31.33
CA ARG A 216 7.42 10.23 30.85
C ARG A 216 5.93 10.54 30.77
N TYR A 217 5.37 11.15 31.82
CA TYR A 217 3.97 11.56 31.83
C TYR A 217 3.64 12.60 30.75
N LEU A 218 4.51 13.60 30.56
CA LEU A 218 4.33 14.61 29.52
C LEU A 218 4.37 13.99 28.11
N LEU A 219 5.28 13.06 27.86
CA LEU A 219 5.37 12.36 26.59
C LEU A 219 4.11 11.51 26.33
N LEU A 220 3.63 10.78 27.34
CA LEU A 220 2.42 9.97 27.26
C LEU A 220 1.17 10.84 26.99
N SER A 221 1.01 11.95 27.70
CA SER A 221 -0.09 12.90 27.49
C SER A 221 -0.10 13.46 26.05
N ARG A 222 1.08 13.79 25.50
CA ARG A 222 1.22 14.22 24.10
C ARG A 222 0.85 13.11 23.11
N ILE A 223 1.20 11.86 23.40
CA ILE A 223 0.82 10.69 22.59
C ILE A 223 -0.70 10.53 22.62
N TRP A 224 -1.33 10.50 23.79
CA TRP A 224 -2.78 10.38 23.92
C TRP A 224 -3.53 11.47 23.18
N SER A 225 -3.08 12.72 23.32
CA SER A 225 -3.66 13.85 22.58
C SER A 225 -3.54 13.65 21.06
N ALA A 226 -2.41 13.13 20.58
CA ALA A 226 -2.22 12.84 19.16
C ALA A 226 -3.06 11.65 18.68
N VAL A 227 -3.17 10.58 19.47
CA VAL A 227 -4.04 9.42 19.20
C VAL A 227 -5.49 9.88 19.07
N SER A 228 -6.01 10.66 20.02
CA SER A 228 -7.37 11.19 19.98
C SER A 228 -7.63 12.05 18.75
N ARG A 229 -6.67 12.86 18.31
CA ARG A 229 -6.82 13.69 17.09
C ARG A 229 -6.87 12.84 15.82
N VAL A 230 -5.96 11.87 15.68
CA VAL A 230 -5.93 10.99 14.49
C VAL A 230 -7.19 10.13 14.45
N GLU A 231 -7.59 9.54 15.57
CA GLU A 231 -8.83 8.77 15.67
C GLU A 231 -10.05 9.61 15.27
N ALA A 232 -10.20 10.80 15.85
CA ALA A 232 -11.32 11.69 15.55
C ALA A 232 -11.34 12.11 14.07
N SER A 233 -10.17 12.31 13.46
CA SER A 233 -10.07 12.62 12.04
C SER A 233 -10.48 11.44 11.15
N LEU A 234 -10.01 10.23 11.46
CA LEU A 234 -10.37 9.01 10.73
C LEU A 234 -11.87 8.72 10.84
N ARG A 235 -12.44 8.78 12.05
CA ARG A 235 -13.88 8.57 12.25
C ARG A 235 -14.73 9.64 11.56
N ARG A 236 -14.25 10.89 11.55
CA ARG A 236 -14.87 11.99 10.78
C ARG A 236 -14.84 11.68 9.28
N TRP A 237 -13.68 11.30 8.74
CA TRP A 237 -13.57 10.94 7.33
C TRP A 237 -14.54 9.80 6.97
N LYS A 238 -14.65 8.77 7.82
CA LYS A 238 -15.57 7.64 7.58
C LYS A 238 -17.01 8.13 7.46
N ARG A 239 -17.46 8.95 8.41
CA ARG A 239 -18.82 9.50 8.40
C ARG A 239 -19.07 10.42 7.20
N ASP A 240 -18.15 11.32 6.92
CA ASP A 240 -18.34 12.40 5.95
C ASP A 240 -18.19 11.89 4.50
N TRP A 241 -17.42 10.82 4.26
CA TRP A 241 -17.10 10.34 2.91
C TRP A 241 -17.48 8.88 2.64
N ALA A 242 -17.19 7.96 3.55
CA ALA A 242 -17.45 6.53 3.31
C ALA A 242 -18.92 6.14 3.56
N ASP A 243 -19.54 6.68 4.61
CA ASP A 243 -20.94 6.38 4.94
C ASP A 243 -21.93 7.18 4.06
N ALA A 244 -21.46 8.29 3.50
CA ALA A 244 -22.13 9.16 2.54
C ALA A 244 -21.66 8.94 1.09
N TYR A 245 -21.05 7.79 0.82
CA TYR A 245 -20.46 7.51 -0.49
C TYR A 245 -21.52 7.46 -1.60
N ILE A 246 -21.25 8.18 -2.69
CA ILE A 246 -22.25 8.49 -3.72
C ILE A 246 -22.73 7.26 -4.50
N PHE A 247 -21.89 6.24 -4.66
CA PHE A 247 -22.21 5.04 -5.42
C PHE A 247 -22.92 3.96 -4.58
N GLY A 248 -23.12 4.21 -3.28
CA GLY A 248 -23.86 3.33 -2.39
C GLY A 248 -23.04 2.84 -1.19
N ARG A 249 -23.54 1.79 -0.54
CA ARG A 249 -22.97 1.24 0.70
C ARG A 249 -22.60 -0.22 0.53
N PRO A 250 -21.61 -0.73 1.30
CA PRO A 250 -21.35 -2.15 1.36
C PRO A 250 -22.60 -2.91 1.83
N SER A 251 -22.84 -4.07 1.23
CA SER A 251 -23.97 -4.96 1.57
C SER A 251 -23.48 -6.37 1.83
N GLU A 252 -24.19 -7.11 2.67
CA GLU A 252 -23.87 -8.50 2.94
C GLU A 252 -24.67 -9.44 2.04
N VAL A 253 -24.00 -10.45 1.49
CA VAL A 253 -24.62 -11.53 0.72
C VAL A 253 -24.28 -12.89 1.32
N GLU A 254 -25.12 -13.87 1.05
CA GLU A 254 -24.76 -15.26 1.30
C GLU A 254 -23.48 -15.63 0.55
N TYR A 255 -22.70 -16.53 1.16
CA TYR A 255 -21.39 -16.94 0.66
C TYR A 255 -21.43 -17.28 -0.83
N GLN A 256 -20.52 -16.69 -1.62
CA GLN A 256 -20.57 -16.79 -3.08
C GLN A 256 -20.13 -18.14 -3.64
N GLY A 257 -19.78 -19.14 -2.80
CA GLY A 257 -19.98 -20.57 -3.06
C GLY A 257 -19.10 -21.24 -4.13
N ALA A 258 -18.78 -20.54 -5.20
CA ALA A 258 -18.30 -21.09 -6.45
C ALA A 258 -16.86 -20.62 -6.71
N GLY A 259 -15.99 -21.56 -7.09
CA GLY A 259 -14.67 -21.24 -7.66
C GLY A 259 -13.47 -21.34 -6.72
N GLY A 260 -13.58 -22.07 -5.60
CA GLY A 260 -12.41 -22.47 -4.78
C GLY A 260 -11.70 -21.32 -4.06
N PHE A 261 -12.41 -20.23 -3.73
CA PHE A 261 -11.90 -19.18 -2.87
C PHE A 261 -11.95 -19.63 -1.38
N PRO A 262 -10.95 -19.31 -0.54
CA PRO A 262 -10.97 -19.64 0.89
C PRO A 262 -12.20 -19.10 1.60
N VAL A 263 -12.72 -19.83 2.60
CA VAL A 263 -13.88 -19.39 3.39
C VAL A 263 -13.39 -18.72 4.65
N PHE A 264 -13.81 -17.47 4.90
CA PHE A 264 -13.48 -16.79 6.14
C PHE A 264 -14.31 -17.36 7.29
N GLN A 265 -13.64 -17.81 8.35
CA GLN A 265 -14.25 -18.35 9.56
C GLN A 265 -13.49 -17.87 10.79
N TYR A 266 -14.21 -17.71 11.89
CA TYR A 266 -13.60 -17.37 13.18
C TYR A 266 -14.29 -18.13 14.32
N LEU A 267 -13.59 -18.28 15.44
CA LEU A 267 -14.14 -18.83 16.67
C LEU A 267 -14.74 -17.69 17.49
N ASP A 268 -16.05 -17.73 17.73
CA ASP A 268 -16.69 -16.76 18.61
C ASP A 268 -16.20 -16.96 20.05
N PRO A 269 -15.59 -15.93 20.68
CA PRO A 269 -15.04 -16.06 22.03
C PRO A 269 -16.14 -16.35 23.08
N ILE A 270 -17.38 -15.93 22.85
CA ILE A 270 -18.49 -16.09 23.79
C ILE A 270 -19.15 -17.45 23.61
N THR A 271 -19.56 -17.79 22.38
CA THR A 271 -20.32 -19.02 22.14
C THR A 271 -19.44 -20.25 21.90
N GLN A 272 -18.12 -20.06 21.69
CA GLN A 272 -17.16 -21.10 21.33
C GLN A 272 -17.56 -21.89 20.07
N ARG A 273 -18.37 -21.27 19.20
CA ARG A 273 -18.80 -21.84 17.92
C ARG A 273 -18.01 -21.23 16.78
N ILE A 274 -17.77 -22.03 15.75
CA ILE A 274 -17.20 -21.55 14.50
C ILE A 274 -18.30 -20.81 13.75
N ILE A 275 -18.07 -19.52 13.48
CA ILE A 275 -18.97 -18.67 12.72
C ILE A 275 -18.41 -18.51 11.31
N THR A 276 -19.29 -18.66 10.32
CA THR A 276 -19.01 -18.33 8.92
C THR A 276 -19.86 -17.10 8.58
N PRO A 277 -19.30 -15.87 8.65
CA PRO A 277 -20.06 -14.67 8.37
C PRO A 277 -20.32 -14.52 6.86
N ARG A 278 -21.31 -13.69 6.52
CA ARG A 278 -21.65 -13.34 5.14
C ARG A 278 -20.51 -12.62 4.42
N THR A 279 -20.43 -12.78 3.11
CA THR A 279 -19.46 -12.05 2.27
C THR A 279 -19.92 -10.61 2.09
N ILE A 280 -18.98 -9.66 2.11
CA ILE A 280 -19.29 -8.24 1.88
C ILE A 280 -19.10 -7.93 0.39
N ILE A 281 -20.13 -7.37 -0.25
CA ILE A 281 -20.06 -6.78 -1.59
C ILE A 281 -20.00 -5.27 -1.46
N TYR A 282 -19.23 -4.64 -2.33
CA TYR A 282 -19.10 -3.18 -2.42
C TYR A 282 -19.70 -2.67 -3.72
N PRO A 283 -20.13 -1.38 -3.75
CA PRO A 283 -20.54 -0.72 -5.00
C PRO A 283 -19.45 -0.77 -6.07
N ASP A 284 -18.20 -0.57 -5.66
CA ASP A 284 -17.03 -0.61 -6.53
C ASP A 284 -15.77 -1.06 -5.75
N PRO A 285 -14.71 -1.48 -6.47
CA PRO A 285 -13.44 -1.84 -5.85
C PRO A 285 -12.72 -0.67 -5.14
N GLN A 286 -12.95 0.59 -5.53
CA GLN A 286 -12.33 1.74 -4.90
C GLN A 286 -12.78 1.90 -3.45
N LEU A 287 -14.08 1.75 -3.16
CA LEU A 287 -14.59 1.78 -1.80
C LEU A 287 -14.03 0.63 -0.97
N ALA A 288 -13.97 -0.58 -1.53
CA ALA A 288 -13.44 -1.77 -0.86
C ALA A 288 -11.98 -1.55 -0.39
N ARG A 289 -11.08 -1.15 -1.31
CA ARG A 289 -9.68 -0.88 -0.95
C ARG A 289 -9.52 0.26 0.05
N THR A 290 -10.39 1.27 -0.03
CA THR A 290 -10.31 2.46 0.83
C THR A 290 -10.77 2.15 2.25
N LEU A 291 -11.87 1.41 2.40
CA LEU A 291 -12.31 0.94 3.72
C LEU A 291 -11.30 -0.02 4.36
N CYS A 292 -10.68 -0.92 3.60
CA CYS A 292 -9.61 -1.76 4.13
C CYS A 292 -8.39 -0.96 4.60
N MET A 293 -7.99 0.09 3.88
CA MET A 293 -6.93 1.00 4.34
C MET A 293 -7.34 1.75 5.62
N TYR A 294 -8.60 2.17 5.74
CA TYR A 294 -9.13 2.79 6.96
C TYR A 294 -9.08 1.83 8.14
N TYR A 295 -9.55 0.58 7.98
CA TYR A 295 -9.49 -0.43 9.03
C TYR A 295 -8.04 -0.76 9.43
N ALA A 296 -7.13 -0.82 8.47
CA ALA A 296 -5.70 -1.02 8.76
C ALA A 296 -5.11 0.15 9.55
N ALA A 297 -5.45 1.39 9.20
CA ALA A 297 -5.03 2.57 9.96
C ALA A 297 -5.58 2.56 11.40
N MET A 298 -6.84 2.15 11.58
CA MET A 298 -7.45 2.00 12.92
C MET A 298 -6.75 0.91 13.74
N LEU A 299 -6.44 -0.25 13.13
CA LEU A 299 -5.67 -1.32 13.77
C LEU A 299 -4.28 -0.82 14.20
N MET A 300 -3.55 -0.13 13.31
CA MET A 300 -2.23 0.42 13.64
C MET A 300 -2.29 1.52 14.71
N LEU A 301 -3.33 2.35 14.72
CA LEU A 301 -3.54 3.34 15.78
C LEU A 301 -3.82 2.65 17.13
N SER A 302 -4.63 1.59 17.11
CA SER A 302 -5.01 0.85 18.31
C SER A 302 -3.85 0.13 18.99
N SER A 303 -2.77 -0.19 18.26
CA SER A 303 -1.59 -0.87 18.84
C SER A 303 -0.75 0.03 19.75
N VAL A 304 -0.92 1.35 19.63
CA VAL A 304 -0.23 2.36 20.46
C VAL A 304 -1.18 3.13 21.37
N ASP A 305 -2.46 2.77 21.35
CA ASP A 305 -3.51 3.44 22.10
C ASP A 305 -3.60 2.89 23.53
N THR A 306 -2.96 3.60 24.45
CA THR A 306 -2.93 3.29 25.89
C THR A 306 -3.81 4.21 26.71
N ARG A 307 -4.76 4.92 26.08
CA ARG A 307 -5.65 5.85 26.79
C ARG A 307 -6.53 5.07 27.78
N PRO A 308 -6.76 5.60 29.00
CA PRO A 308 -7.60 4.93 29.99
C PRO A 308 -9.09 4.99 29.62
N VAL A 309 -9.51 6.00 28.85
CA VAL A 309 -10.90 6.23 28.45
C VAL A 309 -10.93 6.51 26.95
N GLY A 310 -11.86 5.88 26.24
CA GLY A 310 -12.06 6.09 24.81
C GLY A 310 -11.00 5.42 23.92
N ALA A 311 -10.21 4.50 24.47
CA ALA A 311 -9.32 3.68 23.64
C ALA A 311 -10.09 2.71 22.75
N ILE A 312 -9.53 2.40 21.58
CA ILE A 312 -10.12 1.40 20.67
C ILE A 312 -10.15 0.05 21.38
N THR A 313 -11.36 -0.52 21.51
CA THR A 313 -11.60 -1.74 22.28
C THR A 313 -11.06 -2.98 21.57
N ALA A 314 -10.86 -4.07 22.33
CA ALA A 314 -10.45 -5.35 21.74
C ALA A 314 -11.49 -5.89 20.74
N ALA A 315 -12.78 -5.65 20.99
CA ALA A 315 -13.87 -6.01 20.09
C ALA A 315 -13.79 -5.23 18.77
N GLU A 316 -13.60 -3.91 18.82
CA GLU A 316 -13.43 -3.09 17.61
C GLU A 316 -12.19 -3.50 16.81
N ARG A 317 -11.06 -3.82 17.48
CA ARG A 317 -9.86 -4.31 16.79
C ARG A 317 -10.16 -5.60 16.02
N LEU A 318 -10.84 -6.55 16.66
CA LEU A 318 -11.20 -7.81 16.01
C LEU A 318 -12.14 -7.56 14.83
N GLU A 319 -13.13 -6.68 15.00
CA GLU A 319 -14.05 -6.29 13.94
C GLU A 319 -13.33 -5.68 12.73
N PHE A 320 -12.38 -4.75 12.94
CA PHE A 320 -11.60 -4.18 11.84
C PHE A 320 -10.80 -5.24 11.07
N ALA A 321 -10.16 -6.18 11.77
CA ALA A 321 -9.43 -7.28 11.14
C ALA A 321 -10.37 -8.21 10.36
N HIS A 322 -11.54 -8.54 10.92
CA HIS A 322 -12.57 -9.34 10.27
C HIS A 322 -13.13 -8.66 9.02
N LEU A 323 -13.40 -7.35 9.08
CA LEU A 323 -13.87 -6.57 7.94
C LEU A 323 -12.86 -6.59 6.79
N ILE A 324 -11.56 -6.46 7.07
CA ILE A 324 -10.51 -6.63 6.05
C ILE A 324 -10.59 -8.04 5.45
N CYS A 325 -10.62 -9.09 6.27
CA CYS A 325 -10.67 -10.48 5.78
C CYS A 325 -11.90 -10.76 4.90
N ARG A 326 -13.08 -10.29 5.32
CA ARG A 326 -14.36 -10.45 4.61
C ARG A 326 -14.42 -9.66 3.30
N SER A 327 -13.58 -8.64 3.14
CA SER A 327 -13.49 -7.84 1.90
C SER A 327 -12.68 -8.52 0.79
N MET A 328 -11.83 -9.51 1.14
CA MET A 328 -10.87 -10.09 0.21
C MET A 328 -11.52 -10.84 -0.94
N GLU A 329 -12.61 -11.57 -0.68
CA GLU A 329 -13.29 -12.34 -1.72
C GLU A 329 -13.82 -11.42 -2.82
N TYR A 330 -14.60 -10.41 -2.45
CA TYR A 330 -15.12 -9.43 -3.40
C TYR A 330 -13.99 -8.76 -4.20
N TYR A 331 -12.96 -8.24 -3.51
CA TYR A 331 -11.91 -7.48 -4.17
C TYR A 331 -11.10 -8.36 -5.14
N ILE A 332 -10.66 -9.54 -4.71
CA ILE A 332 -9.82 -10.42 -5.55
C ILE A 332 -10.60 -10.98 -6.75
N ARG A 333 -11.92 -11.16 -6.64
CA ARG A 333 -12.76 -11.62 -7.76
C ARG A 333 -13.08 -10.51 -8.75
N THR A 334 -13.21 -9.27 -8.28
CA THR A 334 -13.65 -8.14 -9.11
C THR A 334 -12.48 -7.43 -9.79
N VAL A 335 -11.30 -7.47 -9.18
CA VAL A 335 -10.13 -6.70 -9.63
C VAL A 335 -9.19 -7.55 -10.47
N PRO A 336 -8.84 -7.12 -11.69
CA PRO A 336 -7.95 -7.88 -12.56
C PRO A 336 -6.47 -7.79 -12.16
N GLY A 337 -5.71 -8.79 -12.61
CA GLY A 337 -4.25 -8.71 -12.72
C GLY A 337 -3.52 -8.42 -11.40
N ASN A 338 -2.56 -7.50 -11.46
CA ASN A 338 -1.68 -7.19 -10.32
C ASN A 338 -2.22 -6.09 -9.40
N MET A 339 -3.39 -5.51 -9.70
CA MET A 339 -4.05 -4.52 -8.85
C MET A 339 -4.50 -5.09 -7.49
N ILE A 340 -4.55 -6.43 -7.39
CA ILE A 340 -4.72 -7.15 -6.13
C ILE A 340 -3.67 -6.70 -5.10
N ASN A 341 -2.44 -6.36 -5.52
CA ASN A 341 -1.36 -5.86 -4.65
C ASN A 341 -1.74 -4.68 -3.77
N ARG A 342 -2.75 -3.88 -4.15
CA ARG A 342 -3.25 -2.76 -3.34
C ARG A 342 -3.81 -3.22 -1.97
N MET A 343 -4.19 -4.48 -1.83
CA MET A 343 -4.70 -5.06 -0.58
C MET A 343 -3.62 -5.71 0.30
N ALA A 344 -2.37 -5.79 -0.16
CA ALA A 344 -1.31 -6.49 0.56
C ALA A 344 -1.06 -5.88 1.94
N PHE A 345 -0.96 -4.54 2.01
CA PHE A 345 -0.71 -3.83 3.25
C PHE A 345 -1.88 -3.96 4.26
N PRO A 346 -3.15 -3.67 3.90
CA PRO A 346 -4.26 -3.88 4.83
C PRO A 346 -4.39 -5.32 5.34
N LEU A 347 -4.27 -6.30 4.44
CA LEU A 347 -4.38 -7.71 4.79
C LEU A 347 -3.23 -8.15 5.73
N ARG A 348 -2.03 -7.60 5.51
CA ARG A 348 -0.88 -7.82 6.39
C ARG A 348 -1.13 -7.28 7.80
N VAL A 349 -1.61 -6.05 7.91
CA VAL A 349 -1.93 -5.42 9.20
C VAL A 349 -3.00 -6.24 9.95
N ALA A 350 -4.02 -6.73 9.24
CA ALA A 350 -5.02 -7.63 9.82
C ALA A 350 -4.37 -8.90 10.38
N TYR A 351 -3.52 -9.58 9.60
CA TYR A 351 -2.81 -10.78 10.04
C TYR A 351 -2.03 -10.54 11.35
N ASP A 352 -1.27 -9.45 11.42
CA ASP A 352 -0.45 -9.15 12.61
C ASP A 352 -1.30 -8.85 13.85
N SER A 353 -2.47 -8.26 13.67
CA SER A 353 -3.40 -7.95 14.76
C SER A 353 -4.18 -9.15 15.29
N LEU A 354 -4.30 -10.23 14.50
CA LEU A 354 -5.07 -11.42 14.86
C LEU A 354 -4.26 -12.38 15.74
N PRO A 355 -4.89 -13.19 16.61
CA PRO A 355 -4.17 -14.15 17.45
C PRO A 355 -3.39 -15.20 16.65
N GLU A 356 -2.27 -15.66 17.21
CA GLU A 356 -1.51 -16.79 16.64
C GLU A 356 -2.38 -18.05 16.53
N ARG A 357 -2.21 -18.81 15.43
CA ARG A 357 -2.91 -20.08 15.16
C ARG A 357 -4.45 -19.98 15.08
N SER A 358 -4.99 -18.76 14.97
CA SER A 358 -6.41 -18.51 14.75
C SER A 358 -6.90 -19.06 13.40
N LEU A 359 -8.22 -19.27 13.26
CA LEU A 359 -8.83 -19.63 11.98
C LEU A 359 -8.66 -18.48 10.97
N GLU A 360 -8.71 -17.25 11.47
CA GLU A 360 -8.56 -16.03 10.70
C GLU A 360 -7.17 -15.92 10.07
N ARG A 361 -6.09 -16.17 10.83
CA ARG A 361 -4.74 -16.20 10.26
C ARG A 361 -4.58 -17.29 9.20
N ARG A 362 -5.14 -18.48 9.42
CA ARG A 362 -5.13 -19.57 8.43
C ARG A 362 -5.83 -19.16 7.13
N TYR A 363 -6.99 -18.50 7.23
CA TYR A 363 -7.68 -17.95 6.07
C TYR A 363 -6.79 -16.96 5.29
N ILE A 364 -6.14 -16.02 5.99
CA ILE A 364 -5.26 -15.05 5.33
C ILE A 364 -4.10 -15.74 4.61
N GLU A 365 -3.49 -16.78 5.21
CA GLU A 365 -2.45 -17.58 4.55
C GLU A 365 -2.97 -18.29 3.30
N GLU A 366 -4.20 -18.82 3.33
CA GLU A 366 -4.83 -19.43 2.16
C GLU A 366 -5.08 -18.41 1.05
N VAL A 367 -5.53 -17.20 1.40
CA VAL A 367 -5.69 -16.08 0.45
C VAL A 367 -4.35 -15.72 -0.17
N PHE A 368 -3.27 -15.63 0.62
CA PHE A 368 -1.94 -15.39 0.09
C PHE A 368 -1.47 -16.47 -0.89
N ARG A 369 -1.71 -17.76 -0.57
CA ARG A 369 -1.39 -18.87 -1.47
C ARG A 369 -2.22 -18.81 -2.76
N LEU A 370 -3.50 -18.42 -2.67
CA LEU A 370 -4.39 -18.29 -3.81
C LEU A 370 -3.88 -17.21 -4.79
N VAL A 371 -3.59 -16.01 -4.29
CA VAL A 371 -3.13 -14.88 -5.13
C VAL A 371 -1.76 -15.17 -5.74
N ALA A 372 -0.84 -15.77 -4.96
CA ALA A 372 0.47 -16.16 -5.48
C ALA A 372 0.36 -17.16 -6.65
N ARG A 373 -0.60 -18.09 -6.60
CA ARG A 373 -0.87 -19.05 -7.68
C ARG A 373 -1.56 -18.42 -8.89
N ARG A 374 -2.56 -17.55 -8.68
CA ARG A 374 -3.39 -17.01 -9.76
C ARG A 374 -2.75 -15.88 -10.56
N ASN A 375 -1.91 -15.05 -9.93
CA ASN A 375 -1.46 -13.78 -10.52
C ASN A 375 0.05 -13.74 -10.80
N ALA A 376 0.74 -14.88 -10.69
CA ALA A 376 2.20 -14.95 -10.71
C ALA A 376 2.87 -14.02 -9.67
N LEU A 377 2.14 -13.50 -8.68
CA LEU A 377 2.65 -12.62 -7.63
C LEU A 377 3.33 -13.45 -6.54
N ARG A 378 4.56 -13.90 -6.79
CA ARG A 378 5.40 -14.63 -5.82
C ARG A 378 5.54 -13.88 -4.48
N ALA A 379 5.34 -12.56 -4.53
CA ALA A 379 5.25 -11.59 -3.46
C ALA A 379 4.32 -11.93 -2.29
N TRP A 380 3.09 -12.30 -2.60
CA TRP A 380 1.99 -12.09 -1.65
C TRP A 380 2.07 -12.96 -0.40
N GLY A 381 2.54 -14.20 -0.56
CA GLY A 381 2.65 -15.16 0.54
C GLY A 381 4.04 -15.34 1.13
N LYS A 382 5.09 -14.78 0.52
CA LYS A 382 6.49 -14.93 1.00
C LYS A 382 6.98 -13.75 1.85
N TYR A 383 6.38 -12.56 1.74
CA TYR A 383 6.90 -11.32 2.33
C TYR A 383 6.01 -10.73 3.42
N ILE A 384 5.34 -11.61 4.18
CA ILE A 384 4.74 -11.29 5.48
C ILE A 384 5.75 -10.49 6.37
N PRO A 385 7.05 -10.80 6.47
CA PRO A 385 7.94 -10.01 7.34
C PRO A 385 8.14 -8.53 6.94
N ASP A 386 8.22 -8.23 5.64
CA ASP A 386 8.65 -6.90 5.17
C ASP A 386 7.61 -5.82 5.43
N ILE A 387 6.35 -6.12 5.18
CA ILE A 387 5.24 -5.18 5.33
C ILE A 387 4.70 -5.22 6.78
N SER A 388 5.29 -6.05 7.65
CA SER A 388 4.92 -6.10 9.05
C SER A 388 5.29 -4.76 9.71
N PRO A 389 4.31 -3.97 10.19
CA PRO A 389 4.65 -2.91 11.10
C PRO A 389 5.37 -3.55 12.29
N LYS A 390 6.49 -2.96 12.74
CA LYS A 390 7.10 -3.41 14.00
C LYS A 390 6.02 -3.29 15.09
N VAL A 391 5.48 -4.42 15.52
CA VAL A 391 4.55 -4.55 16.65
C VAL A 391 5.38 -4.64 17.91
#